data_AF-A0A929RPT5-F1
#
_entry.id   AF-A0A929RPT5-F1
#
_cell.length_a   1.000
_cell.length_b   1.000
_cell.length_c   1.000
_cell.angle_alpha   90.00
_cell.angle_beta   90.00
_cell.angle_gamma   90.00
#
_symmetry.space_group_name_H-M   'P 1'
#
loop_
_entity.id
_entity.type
_entity.pdbx_description
1 polymer ?
#
loop_
_entity_poly.entity_id
_entity_poly.type
_entity_poly.pdbx_seq_one_letter_code
_entity_poly.pdbx_strand_id
1 'polypeptide(L)'
;MPTDHPTRHATRHPIREMMALSFACLAYSLLSFLARASESAAFEHADHVVTLERRLGFFIEPSMNGWLAAHPTLATLASMQYATTFLLLTGFALLVLWIKGPTYYARARWTLVVMTLGALLTYWTYPLAPPRLVPGLGIQDAVAQHTSAYSQLFGTLANPYGAMPSMHTGWSIWVAVMLGTYVWRSWWARLTLALHPTLTIVTIIATGNHYVVDAIAGGTYFLLAWTFVTVTHTVLLRNMRSTGEMS
;
A
#
# COMPACT_ATOMS: atom_id res chain seq x y z
N MET A 1 12.82 42.77 26.58
CA MET A 1 13.61 41.86 25.73
C MET A 1 12.77 40.62 25.48
N PRO A 2 12.21 40.44 24.26
CA PRO A 2 11.55 39.20 23.89
C PRO A 2 12.63 38.15 23.63
N THR A 3 12.60 37.05 24.38
CA THR A 3 13.45 35.89 24.13
C THR A 3 12.86 35.13 22.94
N ASP A 4 13.37 35.40 21.74
CA ASP A 4 13.18 34.55 20.57
C ASP A 4 13.80 33.18 20.89
N HIS A 5 12.98 32.20 21.25
CA HIS A 5 13.40 30.81 21.24
C HIS A 5 13.46 30.35 19.78
N PRO A 6 14.66 30.08 19.22
CA PRO A 6 14.74 29.48 17.90
C PRO A 6 14.10 28.10 18.00
N THR A 7 12.94 27.93 17.39
CA THR A 7 12.35 26.61 17.15
C THR A 7 13.40 25.81 16.39
N ARG A 8 14.08 24.87 17.07
CA ARG A 8 14.99 23.91 16.44
C ARG A 8 14.19 23.13 15.41
N HIS A 9 14.24 23.58 14.15
CA HIS A 9 13.99 22.70 13.03
C HIS A 9 15.07 21.64 13.08
N ALA A 10 14.76 20.49 13.69
CA ALA A 10 15.63 19.33 13.65
C ALA A 10 16.02 19.10 12.18
N THR A 11 17.29 19.35 11.85
CA THR A 11 17.78 19.28 10.48
C THR A 11 17.59 17.86 10.00
N ARG A 12 16.67 17.67 9.07
CA ARG A 12 16.35 16.36 8.53
C ARG A 12 17.46 15.99 7.57
N HIS A 13 18.33 15.07 7.97
CA HIS A 13 19.43 14.64 7.13
C HIS A 13 18.90 13.73 6.00
N PRO A 14 18.97 14.15 4.73
CA PRO A 14 18.39 13.40 3.61
C PRO A 14 19.04 12.02 3.45
N ILE A 15 20.34 11.91 3.74
CA ILE A 15 21.08 10.64 3.69
C ILE A 15 20.55 9.68 4.76
N ARG A 16 20.32 10.16 5.99
CA ARG A 16 19.77 9.32 7.08
C ARG A 16 18.35 8.85 6.74
N GLU A 17 17.55 9.73 6.15
CA GLU A 17 16.19 9.38 5.74
C GLU A 17 16.19 8.33 4.62
N MET A 18 17.01 8.53 3.59
CA MET A 18 17.16 7.59 2.49
C MET A 18 17.64 6.22 3.01
N MET A 19 18.65 6.20 3.88
CA MET A 19 19.13 4.95 4.49
C MET A 19 18.04 4.25 5.30
N ALA A 20 17.25 4.99 6.10
CA ALA A 20 16.18 4.42 6.90
C ALA A 20 15.06 3.83 6.03
N LEU A 21 14.64 4.55 4.98
CA LEU A 21 13.59 4.07 4.07
C LEU A 21 14.07 2.89 3.23
N SER A 22 15.30 2.93 2.72
CA SER A 22 15.90 1.81 1.99
C SER A 22 16.05 0.58 2.89
N PHE A 23 16.52 0.75 4.12
CA PHE A 23 16.59 -0.36 5.08
C PHE A 23 15.21 -0.92 5.41
N ALA A 24 14.21 -0.08 5.65
CA ALA A 24 12.84 -0.52 5.91
C ALA A 24 12.25 -1.27 4.71
N CYS A 25 12.49 -0.79 3.49
CA CYS A 25 12.07 -1.45 2.26
C CYS A 25 12.72 -2.82 2.10
N LEU A 26 14.04 -2.91 2.28
CA LEU A 26 14.78 -4.18 2.22
C LEU A 26 14.34 -5.16 3.31
N ALA A 27 14.16 -4.69 4.54
CA ALA A 27 13.68 -5.50 5.66
C ALA A 27 12.26 -6.00 5.39
N TYR A 28 11.37 -5.16 4.87
CA TYR A 28 10.01 -5.56 4.48
C TYR A 28 10.03 -6.63 3.37
N SER A 29 10.81 -6.44 2.31
CA SER A 29 10.92 -7.41 1.22
C SER A 29 11.47 -8.74 1.73
N LEU A 30 12.51 -8.71 2.57
CA LEU A 30 13.10 -9.91 3.16
C LEU A 30 12.11 -10.64 4.08
N LEU A 31 11.44 -9.92 4.99
CA LEU A 31 10.49 -10.52 5.92
C LEU A 31 9.23 -11.02 5.21
N SER A 32 8.82 -10.37 4.12
CA SER A 32 7.73 -10.87 3.27
C SER A 32 8.15 -12.16 2.58
N PHE A 33 9.36 -12.21 2.01
CA PHE A 33 9.91 -13.42 1.39
C PHE A 33 10.06 -14.58 2.39
N LEU A 34 10.45 -14.28 3.63
CA LEU A 34 10.62 -15.28 4.69
C LEU A 34 9.32 -15.79 5.29
N ALA A 35 8.18 -15.13 5.01
CA ALA A 35 6.86 -15.61 5.39
C ALA A 35 6.50 -16.84 4.53
N ARG A 36 7.19 -17.97 4.79
CA ARG A 36 6.93 -19.27 4.17
C ARG A 36 5.57 -19.77 4.64
N ALA A 37 4.55 -19.44 3.88
CA ALA A 37 3.22 -19.96 4.04
C ALA A 37 3.18 -21.47 3.75
N SER A 38 2.42 -22.23 4.55
CA SER A 38 1.97 -23.55 4.12
C SER A 38 0.99 -23.37 2.96
N GLU A 39 1.33 -23.91 1.79
CA GLU A 39 0.52 -23.83 0.57
C GLU A 39 -0.94 -24.27 0.83
N SER A 40 -1.14 -25.35 1.59
CA SER A 40 -2.49 -25.83 1.95
C SER A 40 -3.34 -24.77 2.64
N ALA A 41 -2.81 -24.08 3.65
CA ALA A 41 -3.53 -23.03 4.37
C ALA A 41 -3.83 -21.83 3.48
N ALA A 42 -2.90 -21.47 2.58
CA ALA A 42 -3.09 -20.34 1.67
C ALA A 42 -4.26 -20.58 0.70
N PHE A 43 -4.45 -21.83 0.25
CA PHE A 43 -5.54 -22.22 -0.63
C PHE A 43 -6.87 -22.37 0.12
N GLU A 44 -6.85 -22.89 1.36
CA GLU A 44 -8.04 -22.94 2.21
C GLU A 44 -8.59 -21.54 2.50
N HIS A 45 -7.72 -20.60 2.87
CA HIS A 45 -8.09 -19.21 3.05
C HIS A 45 -8.63 -18.57 1.76
N ALA A 46 -8.09 -18.95 0.60
CA ALA A 46 -8.59 -18.48 -0.69
C ALA A 46 -10.01 -18.98 -0.96
N ASP A 47 -10.31 -20.26 -0.68
CA ASP A 47 -11.67 -20.80 -0.83
C ASP A 47 -12.67 -20.10 0.10
N HIS A 48 -12.26 -19.78 1.34
CA HIS A 48 -13.07 -19.00 2.27
C HIS A 48 -13.37 -17.59 1.73
N VAL A 49 -12.37 -16.89 1.19
CA VAL A 49 -12.54 -15.56 0.60
C VAL A 49 -13.46 -15.63 -0.62
N VAL A 50 -13.22 -16.56 -1.55
CA VAL A 50 -14.07 -16.76 -2.73
C VAL A 50 -15.52 -17.06 -2.33
N THR A 51 -15.72 -17.92 -1.34
CA THR A 51 -17.06 -18.24 -0.81
C THR A 51 -17.74 -17.00 -0.23
N LEU A 52 -17.00 -16.16 0.51
CA LEU A 52 -17.50 -14.91 1.06
C LEU A 52 -17.91 -13.93 -0.05
N GLU A 53 -17.06 -13.70 -1.04
CA GLU A 53 -17.33 -12.76 -2.14
C GLU A 53 -18.51 -13.22 -3.00
N ARG A 54 -18.62 -14.53 -3.24
CA ARG A 54 -19.79 -15.12 -3.93
C ARG A 54 -21.07 -14.92 -3.14
N ARG A 55 -21.04 -15.12 -1.81
CA ARG A 55 -22.21 -14.90 -0.93
C ARG A 55 -22.65 -13.45 -0.91
N LEU A 56 -21.70 -12.52 -0.99
CA LEU A 56 -21.98 -11.07 -1.01
C LEU A 56 -22.28 -10.53 -2.41
N GLY A 57 -22.09 -11.34 -3.47
CA GLY A 57 -22.48 -11.01 -4.84
C GLY A 57 -21.49 -10.13 -5.60
N PHE A 58 -20.23 -10.03 -5.16
CA PHE A 58 -19.21 -9.20 -5.83
C PHE A 58 -17.96 -9.98 -6.26
N PHE A 59 -18.06 -11.29 -6.42
CA PHE A 59 -17.02 -12.12 -7.02
C PHE A 59 -16.87 -11.80 -8.53
N ILE A 60 -16.12 -10.75 -8.84
CA ILE A 60 -15.95 -10.15 -10.17
C ILE A 60 -14.58 -10.45 -10.79
N GLU A 61 -13.68 -11.08 -10.04
CA GLU A 61 -12.30 -11.40 -10.43
C GLU A 61 -12.25 -12.15 -11.77
N PRO A 62 -13.05 -13.22 -12.01
CA PRO A 62 -12.99 -13.94 -13.27
C PRO A 62 -13.51 -13.13 -14.47
N SER A 63 -14.54 -12.30 -14.28
CA SER A 63 -15.09 -11.50 -15.38
C SER A 63 -14.14 -10.36 -15.77
N MET A 64 -13.55 -9.69 -14.79
CA MET A 64 -12.55 -8.64 -15.02
C MET A 64 -11.29 -9.20 -15.67
N ASN A 65 -10.84 -10.37 -15.22
CA ASN A 65 -9.67 -11.03 -15.80
C ASN A 65 -9.92 -11.52 -17.22
N GLY A 66 -11.07 -12.14 -17.49
CA GLY A 66 -11.45 -12.55 -18.84
C GLY A 66 -11.53 -11.36 -19.82
N TRP A 67 -12.08 -10.22 -19.37
CA TRP A 67 -12.11 -9.00 -20.16
C TRP A 67 -10.70 -8.45 -20.43
N LEU A 68 -9.83 -8.43 -19.42
CA LEU A 68 -8.46 -7.94 -19.59
C LEU A 68 -7.64 -8.85 -20.51
N ALA A 69 -7.80 -10.17 -20.39
CA ALA A 69 -7.14 -11.16 -21.24
C ALA A 69 -7.53 -11.01 -22.72
N ALA A 70 -8.74 -10.53 -23.01
CA ALA A 70 -9.17 -10.21 -24.38
C ALA A 70 -8.49 -8.97 -24.97
N HIS A 71 -7.76 -8.17 -24.18
CA HIS A 71 -7.12 -6.92 -24.58
C HIS A 71 -5.61 -6.91 -24.25
N PRO A 72 -4.74 -7.55 -25.06
CA PRO A 72 -3.32 -7.75 -24.73
C PRO A 72 -2.52 -6.46 -24.45
N THR A 73 -2.83 -5.37 -25.16
CA THR A 73 -2.20 -4.06 -24.92
C THR A 73 -2.59 -3.49 -23.56
N LEU A 74 -3.86 -3.59 -23.17
CA LEU A 74 -4.31 -3.18 -21.84
C LEU A 74 -3.74 -4.10 -20.76
N ALA A 75 -3.65 -5.41 -21.00
CA ALA A 75 -3.03 -6.35 -20.06
C ALA A 75 -1.55 -6.02 -19.81
N THR A 76 -0.80 -5.64 -20.85
CA THR A 76 0.60 -5.19 -20.73
C THR A 76 0.69 -3.89 -19.92
N LEU A 77 -0.14 -2.89 -20.25
CA LEU A 77 -0.18 -1.62 -19.51
C LEU A 77 -0.57 -1.81 -18.05
N ALA A 78 -1.56 -2.66 -17.77
CA ALA A 78 -2.01 -3.01 -16.43
C ALA A 78 -0.88 -3.69 -15.64
N SER A 79 -0.13 -4.59 -16.28
CA SER A 79 0.99 -5.29 -15.64
C SER A 79 2.18 -4.36 -15.36
N MET A 80 2.50 -3.45 -16.29
CA MET A 80 3.50 -2.39 -16.05
C MET A 80 3.04 -1.44 -14.94
N GLN A 81 1.75 -1.11 -14.91
CA GLN A 81 1.16 -0.26 -13.91
C GLN A 81 1.26 -0.87 -12.51
N TYR A 82 0.87 -2.14 -12.39
CA TYR A 82 0.99 -2.95 -11.18
C TYR A 82 2.43 -2.98 -10.66
N ALA A 83 3.37 -3.25 -11.56
CA ALA A 83 4.79 -3.34 -11.28
C ALA A 83 5.40 -2.04 -10.74
N THR A 84 5.11 -0.90 -11.37
CA THR A 84 5.97 0.29 -11.24
C THR A 84 5.41 1.37 -10.32
N THR A 85 4.11 1.67 -10.41
CA THR A 85 3.63 2.94 -9.86
C THR A 85 3.46 2.95 -8.36
N PHE A 86 3.22 1.80 -7.72
CA PHE A 86 3.04 1.77 -6.28
C PHE A 86 4.30 2.30 -5.57
N LEU A 87 5.49 1.88 -6.00
CA LEU A 87 6.75 2.33 -5.41
C LEU A 87 7.15 3.71 -5.90
N LEU A 88 7.03 3.97 -7.21
CA LEU A 88 7.40 5.26 -7.81
C LEU A 88 6.57 6.42 -7.25
N LEU A 89 5.24 6.27 -7.17
CA LEU A 89 4.37 7.33 -6.68
C LEU A 89 4.44 7.48 -5.16
N THR A 90 4.75 6.42 -4.42
CA THR A 90 5.05 6.51 -2.98
C THR A 90 6.33 7.31 -2.73
N GLY A 91 7.41 7.01 -3.46
CA GLY A 91 8.66 7.77 -3.39
C GLY A 91 8.47 9.24 -3.79
N PHE A 92 7.72 9.49 -4.86
CA PHE A 92 7.35 10.83 -5.28
C PHE A 92 6.56 11.58 -4.20
N ALA A 93 5.55 10.95 -3.59
CA ALA A 93 4.76 11.57 -2.54
C ALA A 93 5.61 11.90 -1.30
N LEU A 94 6.52 11.01 -0.91
CA LEU A 94 7.48 11.27 0.17
C LEU A 94 8.38 12.47 -0.15
N LEU A 95 8.90 12.56 -1.37
CA LEU A 95 9.72 13.69 -1.81
C LEU A 95 8.93 15.01 -1.81
N VAL A 96 7.70 14.99 -2.33
CA VAL A 96 6.83 16.18 -2.36
C VAL A 96 6.49 16.63 -0.94
N LEU A 97 6.18 15.71 -0.03
CA LEU A 97 5.93 16.03 1.38
C LEU A 97 7.19 16.53 2.09
N TRP A 98 8.36 16.01 1.73
CA TRP A 98 9.63 16.49 2.27
C TRP A 98 9.87 17.96 1.92
N ILE A 99 9.59 18.34 0.67
CA ILE A 99 9.84 19.69 0.14
C ILE A 99 8.71 20.65 0.52
N LYS A 100 7.45 20.29 0.23
CA LYS A 100 6.30 21.19 0.32
C LYS A 100 5.48 21.07 1.61
N GLY A 101 5.57 19.94 2.30
CA GLY A 101 4.80 19.66 3.51
C GLY A 101 5.66 19.21 4.68
N PRO A 102 6.81 19.85 4.99
CA PRO A 102 7.76 19.30 5.94
C PRO A 102 7.09 19.03 7.29
N THR A 103 6.26 19.93 7.81
CA THR A 103 5.53 19.75 9.08
C THR A 103 4.73 18.44 9.15
N TYR A 104 4.22 17.95 8.02
CA TYR A 104 3.38 16.73 7.95
C TYR A 104 4.16 15.47 7.54
N TYR A 105 5.40 15.61 7.05
CA TYR A 105 6.21 14.49 6.55
C TYR A 105 6.34 13.35 7.56
N ALA A 106 6.68 13.65 8.82
CA ALA A 106 6.86 12.62 9.84
C ALA A 106 5.57 11.84 10.08
N ARG A 107 4.42 12.53 10.10
CA ARG A 107 3.10 11.90 10.24
C ARG A 107 2.81 10.98 9.04
N ALA A 108 3.00 11.47 7.83
CA ALA A 108 2.76 10.70 6.61
C ALA A 108 3.66 9.45 6.55
N ARG A 109 4.96 9.60 6.85
CA ARG A 109 5.92 8.50 6.92
C ARG A 109 5.52 7.45 7.95
N TRP A 110 5.16 7.86 9.17
CA TRP A 110 4.76 6.91 10.20
C TRP A 110 3.46 6.18 9.85
N THR A 111 2.51 6.83 9.18
CA THR A 111 1.33 6.15 8.64
C THR A 111 1.74 5.04 7.67
N LEU A 112 2.64 5.33 6.73
CA LEU A 112 3.16 4.36 5.76
C LEU A 112 3.86 3.17 6.46
N VAL A 113 4.70 3.45 7.45
CA VAL A 113 5.41 2.42 8.22
C VAL A 113 4.43 1.54 9.02
N VAL A 114 3.51 2.15 9.77
CA VAL A 114 2.55 1.41 10.62
C VAL A 114 1.65 0.50 9.77
N MET A 115 1.09 0.99 8.66
CA MET A 115 0.25 0.15 7.81
C MET A 115 1.03 -1.00 7.17
N THR A 116 2.28 -0.75 6.76
CA THR A 116 3.13 -1.76 6.13
C THR A 116 3.56 -2.84 7.13
N LEU A 117 3.88 -2.46 8.37
CA LEU A 117 4.19 -3.42 9.43
C LEU A 117 2.97 -4.27 9.83
N GLY A 118 1.78 -3.67 9.88
CA GLY A 118 0.55 -4.41 10.12
C GLY A 118 0.23 -5.40 8.99
N ALA A 119 0.43 -4.98 7.74
CA ALA A 119 0.30 -5.86 6.58
C ALA A 119 1.29 -7.02 6.64
N LEU A 120 2.55 -6.73 6.97
CA LEU A 120 3.57 -7.76 7.15
C LEU A 120 3.15 -8.77 8.21
N LEU A 121 2.67 -8.33 9.38
CA LEU A 121 2.15 -9.25 10.41
C LEU A 121 1.05 -10.16 9.85
N THR A 122 0.15 -9.60 9.03
CA THR A 122 -0.92 -10.39 8.38
C THR A 122 -0.37 -11.44 7.42
N TYR A 123 0.66 -11.12 6.63
CA TYR A 123 1.27 -12.10 5.73
C TYR A 123 1.88 -13.30 6.46
N TRP A 124 2.32 -13.11 7.71
CA TRP A 124 2.81 -14.19 8.56
C TRP A 124 1.69 -15.00 9.22
N THR A 125 0.57 -14.36 9.59
CA THR A 125 -0.51 -15.01 10.34
C THR A 125 -1.65 -15.54 9.46
N TYR A 126 -1.83 -14.97 8.27
CA TYR A 126 -2.91 -15.26 7.34
C TYR A 126 -2.36 -15.32 5.91
N PRO A 127 -1.71 -16.43 5.52
CA PRO A 127 -1.29 -16.61 4.14
C PRO A 127 -2.52 -16.76 3.25
N LEU A 128 -2.55 -16.09 2.10
CA LEU A 128 -3.68 -16.12 1.18
C LEU A 128 -3.17 -16.28 -0.25
N ALA A 129 -3.62 -17.34 -0.92
CA ALA A 129 -3.30 -17.55 -2.32
C ALA A 129 -4.09 -16.57 -3.21
N PRO A 130 -3.40 -15.80 -4.08
CA PRO A 130 -4.06 -14.86 -4.98
C PRO A 130 -4.93 -15.59 -6.02
N PRO A 131 -5.95 -14.94 -6.59
CA PRO A 131 -6.94 -15.58 -7.47
C PRO A 131 -6.32 -16.35 -8.65
N ARG A 132 -5.24 -15.83 -9.24
CA ARG A 132 -4.54 -16.46 -10.38
C ARG A 132 -3.86 -17.79 -10.06
N LEU A 133 -3.58 -18.09 -8.78
CA LEU A 133 -2.92 -19.32 -8.35
C LEU A 133 -3.90 -20.40 -7.91
N VAL A 134 -5.20 -20.09 -7.78
CA VAL A 134 -6.22 -21.03 -7.31
C VAL A 134 -6.81 -21.82 -8.50
N PRO A 135 -6.63 -23.16 -8.54
CA PRO A 135 -7.19 -24.00 -9.59
C PRO A 135 -8.73 -23.90 -9.63
N GLY A 136 -9.29 -23.85 -10.84
CA GLY A 136 -10.75 -23.87 -11.03
C GLY A 136 -11.44 -22.50 -11.02
N LEU A 137 -10.72 -21.39 -10.77
CA LEU A 137 -11.29 -20.04 -10.89
C LEU A 137 -11.33 -19.50 -12.33
N GLY A 138 -10.62 -20.14 -13.27
CA GLY A 138 -10.57 -19.71 -14.67
C GLY A 138 -9.81 -18.40 -14.92
N ILE A 139 -8.98 -17.99 -13.96
CA ILE A 139 -8.22 -16.73 -13.98
C ILE A 139 -6.84 -16.99 -14.59
N GLN A 140 -6.45 -16.17 -15.57
CA GLN A 140 -5.16 -16.22 -16.24
C GLN A 140 -4.14 -15.29 -15.56
N ASP A 141 -2.89 -15.72 -15.45
CA ASP A 141 -1.80 -14.90 -14.91
C ASP A 141 -1.30 -13.88 -15.95
N ALA A 142 -2.02 -12.75 -16.04
CA ALA A 142 -1.70 -11.67 -16.97
C ALA A 142 -0.31 -11.03 -16.68
N VAL A 143 0.11 -10.98 -15.41
CA VAL A 143 1.37 -10.32 -15.02
C VAL A 143 2.58 -11.17 -15.40
N ALA A 144 2.51 -12.50 -15.17
CA ALA A 144 3.58 -13.41 -15.57
C ALA A 144 3.77 -13.44 -17.10
N GLN A 145 2.68 -13.32 -17.88
CA GLN A 145 2.72 -13.34 -19.33
C GLN A 145 3.32 -12.07 -19.95
N HIS A 146 3.17 -10.90 -19.31
CA HIS A 146 3.48 -9.61 -19.94
C HIS A 146 4.62 -8.81 -19.29
N THR A 147 5.17 -9.24 -18.15
CA THR A 147 6.15 -8.43 -17.40
C THR A 147 7.49 -9.12 -17.16
N SER A 148 7.80 -10.19 -17.90
CA SER A 148 8.89 -11.15 -17.68
C SER A 148 10.24 -10.55 -17.22
N ALA A 149 10.66 -9.40 -17.76
CA ALA A 149 11.91 -8.74 -17.36
C ALA A 149 11.85 -7.98 -16.01
N TYR A 150 10.72 -7.37 -15.66
CA TYR A 150 10.55 -6.64 -14.40
C TYR A 150 10.17 -7.58 -13.24
N SER A 151 9.35 -8.60 -13.53
CA SER A 151 8.96 -9.64 -12.58
C SER A 151 10.14 -10.51 -12.14
N GLN A 152 11.20 -10.64 -12.94
CA GLN A 152 12.42 -11.34 -12.53
C GLN A 152 13.28 -10.55 -11.52
N LEU A 153 13.27 -9.22 -11.59
CA LEU A 153 14.07 -8.35 -10.71
C LEU A 153 13.43 -8.11 -9.34
N PHE A 154 12.09 -7.98 -9.28
CA PHE A 154 11.36 -7.68 -8.03
C PHE A 154 10.42 -8.80 -7.56
N GLY A 155 10.06 -9.74 -8.44
CA GLY A 155 9.17 -10.86 -8.09
C GLY A 155 9.85 -11.99 -7.33
N THR A 156 11.18 -12.07 -7.35
CA THR A 156 11.96 -13.09 -6.62
C THR A 156 12.01 -12.88 -5.11
N LEU A 157 11.73 -11.65 -4.64
CA LEU A 157 11.62 -11.29 -3.22
C LEU A 157 10.17 -11.05 -2.78
N ALA A 158 9.20 -11.17 -3.69
CA ALA A 158 7.79 -11.01 -3.37
C ALA A 158 7.20 -12.31 -2.80
N ASN A 159 6.41 -12.20 -1.73
CA ASN A 159 5.68 -13.34 -1.17
C ASN A 159 4.56 -13.75 -2.13
N PRO A 160 4.59 -14.97 -2.72
CA PRO A 160 3.53 -15.40 -3.63
C PRO A 160 2.17 -15.58 -2.94
N TYR A 161 2.14 -15.80 -1.62
CA TYR A 161 0.92 -16.01 -0.82
C TYR A 161 0.57 -14.84 0.11
N GLY A 162 1.12 -13.65 -0.17
CA GLY A 162 0.84 -12.42 0.58
C GLY A 162 -0.27 -11.57 -0.02
N ALA A 163 -1.38 -12.17 -0.46
CA ALA A 163 -2.43 -11.42 -1.17
C ALA A 163 -3.19 -10.43 -0.26
N MET A 164 -3.50 -10.80 0.99
CA MET A 164 -4.22 -9.92 1.93
C MET A 164 -3.32 -9.43 3.06
N PRO A 165 -3.31 -8.12 3.39
CA PRO A 165 -3.98 -7.02 2.71
C PRO A 165 -3.20 -6.54 1.46
N SER A 166 -3.91 -5.92 0.50
CA SER A 166 -3.25 -5.36 -0.69
C SER A 166 -2.50 -4.06 -0.37
N MET A 167 -1.16 -4.12 -0.34
CA MET A 167 -0.33 -2.92 -0.19
C MET A 167 -0.34 -2.02 -1.43
N HIS A 168 -0.64 -2.54 -2.61
CA HIS A 168 -0.92 -1.71 -3.79
C HIS A 168 -2.08 -0.75 -3.52
N THR A 169 -3.18 -1.25 -2.95
CA THR A 169 -4.32 -0.42 -2.55
C THR A 169 -3.98 0.51 -1.39
N GLY A 170 -3.38 -0.01 -0.32
CA GLY A 170 -3.04 0.79 0.86
C GLY A 170 -2.11 1.96 0.54
N TRP A 171 -1.05 1.70 -0.24
CA TRP A 171 -0.05 2.72 -0.61
C TRP A 171 -0.59 3.73 -1.61
N SER A 172 -1.37 3.30 -2.61
CA SER A 172 -1.99 4.21 -3.57
C SER A 172 -3.02 5.15 -2.91
N ILE A 173 -3.82 4.64 -1.97
CA ILE A 173 -4.71 5.47 -1.14
C ILE A 173 -3.89 6.43 -0.29
N TRP A 174 -2.81 5.96 0.34
CA TRP A 174 -1.92 6.82 1.13
C TRP A 174 -1.35 7.96 0.29
N VAL A 175 -0.87 7.69 -0.92
CA VAL A 175 -0.37 8.73 -1.85
C VAL A 175 -1.45 9.78 -2.10
N ALA A 176 -2.66 9.35 -2.50
CA ALA A 176 -3.75 10.25 -2.83
C ALA A 176 -4.19 11.11 -1.64
N VAL A 177 -4.33 10.49 -0.47
CA VAL A 177 -4.81 11.16 0.74
C VAL A 177 -3.76 12.08 1.34
N MET A 178 -2.49 11.66 1.44
CA MET A 178 -1.44 12.52 2.01
C MET A 178 -1.20 13.75 1.14
N LEU A 179 -1.11 13.59 -0.19
CA LEU A 179 -0.93 14.73 -1.10
C LEU A 179 -2.18 15.62 -1.14
N GLY A 180 -3.38 15.04 -1.20
CA GLY A 180 -4.64 15.78 -1.27
C GLY A 180 -5.02 16.51 0.03
N THR A 181 -4.52 16.01 1.17
CA THR A 181 -4.74 16.63 2.49
C THR A 181 -3.72 17.74 2.75
N TYR A 182 -2.43 17.49 2.50
CA TYR A 182 -1.36 18.35 2.98
C TYR A 182 -0.72 19.26 1.93
N VAL A 183 -0.85 18.95 0.63
CA VAL A 183 -0.12 19.65 -0.44
C VAL A 183 -1.05 20.25 -1.48
N TRP A 184 -1.86 19.42 -2.14
CA TRP A 184 -2.72 19.84 -3.25
C TRP A 184 -4.20 19.74 -2.87
N ARG A 185 -4.71 20.84 -2.31
CA ARG A 185 -6.01 20.87 -1.63
C ARG A 185 -7.19 21.23 -2.53
N SER A 186 -6.95 21.63 -3.78
CA SER A 186 -8.02 21.92 -4.73
C SER A 186 -8.79 20.64 -5.07
N TRP A 187 -10.09 20.78 -5.32
CA TRP A 187 -10.95 19.62 -5.58
C TRP A 187 -10.54 18.87 -6.85
N TRP A 188 -10.12 19.58 -7.90
CA TRP A 188 -9.58 18.98 -9.13
C TRP A 188 -8.30 18.18 -8.86
N ALA A 189 -7.38 18.69 -8.04
CA ALA A 189 -6.17 17.95 -7.71
C ALA A 189 -6.47 16.67 -6.93
N ARG A 190 -7.45 16.73 -6.00
CA ARG A 190 -7.93 15.55 -5.28
C ARG A 190 -8.58 14.53 -6.20
N LEU A 191 -9.35 14.98 -7.18
CA LEU A 191 -9.93 14.12 -8.21
C LEU A 191 -8.83 13.42 -9.02
N THR A 192 -7.83 14.16 -9.50
CA THR A 192 -6.69 13.57 -10.22
C THR A 192 -5.91 12.57 -9.36
N LEU A 193 -5.68 12.89 -8.08
CA LEU A 193 -5.03 11.99 -7.14
C LEU A 193 -5.83 10.72 -6.89
N ALA A 194 -7.17 10.80 -6.88
CA ALA A 194 -8.05 9.64 -6.70
C ALA A 194 -8.05 8.66 -7.89
N LEU A 195 -7.63 9.11 -9.08
CA LEU A 195 -7.47 8.22 -10.23
C LEU A 195 -6.40 7.15 -9.97
N HIS A 196 -5.35 7.48 -9.21
CA HIS A 196 -4.29 6.53 -8.91
C HIS A 196 -4.77 5.29 -8.14
N PRO A 197 -5.37 5.39 -6.93
CA PRO A 197 -5.88 4.22 -6.23
C PRO A 197 -7.01 3.53 -7.00
N THR A 198 -7.85 4.26 -7.73
CA THR A 198 -8.92 3.67 -8.55
C THR A 198 -8.33 2.76 -9.63
N LEU A 199 -7.36 3.26 -10.40
CA LEU A 199 -6.69 2.49 -11.43
C LEU A 199 -5.92 1.31 -10.85
N THR A 200 -5.25 1.51 -9.71
CA THR A 200 -4.53 0.43 -9.02
C THR A 200 -5.48 -0.69 -8.57
N ILE A 201 -6.62 -0.38 -7.96
CA ILE A 201 -7.62 -1.36 -7.53
C ILE A 201 -8.17 -2.15 -8.73
N VAL A 202 -8.54 -1.46 -9.81
CA VAL A 202 -9.02 -2.11 -11.04
C VAL A 202 -7.96 -3.05 -11.61
N THR A 203 -6.72 -2.58 -11.70
CA THR A 203 -5.59 -3.36 -12.22
C THR A 203 -5.32 -4.62 -11.39
N ILE A 204 -5.29 -4.53 -10.05
CA ILE A 204 -4.95 -5.69 -9.23
C ILE A 204 -6.01 -6.79 -9.27
N ILE A 205 -7.29 -6.41 -9.39
CA ILE A 205 -8.41 -7.34 -9.51
C ILE A 205 -8.42 -7.94 -10.93
N ALA A 206 -8.34 -7.11 -11.96
CA ALA A 206 -8.37 -7.57 -13.35
C ALA A 206 -7.16 -8.47 -13.70
N THR A 207 -6.00 -8.22 -13.11
CA THR A 207 -4.82 -9.09 -13.31
C THR A 207 -4.85 -10.38 -12.48
N GLY A 208 -5.86 -10.58 -11.62
CA GLY A 208 -5.96 -11.76 -10.76
C GLY A 208 -4.92 -11.81 -9.64
N ASN A 209 -4.34 -10.66 -9.26
CA ASN A 209 -3.35 -10.58 -8.20
C ASN A 209 -3.97 -10.47 -6.81
N HIS A 210 -5.19 -9.93 -6.73
CA HIS A 210 -5.86 -9.65 -5.47
C HIS A 210 -7.38 -9.84 -5.62
N TYR A 211 -8.02 -10.25 -4.53
CA TYR A 211 -9.48 -10.24 -4.38
C TYR A 211 -9.98 -8.82 -4.08
N VAL A 212 -11.27 -8.56 -4.26
CA VAL A 212 -11.91 -7.32 -3.81
C VAL A 212 -11.73 -7.13 -2.30
N VAL A 213 -11.85 -8.20 -1.51
CA VAL A 213 -11.62 -8.17 -0.06
C VAL A 213 -10.20 -7.70 0.29
N ASP A 214 -9.19 -8.07 -0.50
CA ASP A 214 -7.80 -7.64 -0.26
C ASP A 214 -7.65 -6.11 -0.43
N ALA A 215 -8.37 -5.54 -1.40
CA ALA A 215 -8.40 -4.10 -1.63
C ALA A 215 -9.08 -3.36 -0.47
N ILE A 216 -10.21 -3.89 0.03
CA ILE A 216 -10.91 -3.36 1.21
C ILE A 216 -10.00 -3.43 2.44
N ALA A 217 -9.31 -4.55 2.65
CA ALA A 217 -8.36 -4.71 3.72
C ALA A 217 -7.23 -3.67 3.60
N GLY A 218 -6.64 -3.48 2.42
CA GLY A 218 -5.61 -2.47 2.18
C GLY A 218 -6.05 -1.04 2.55
N GLY A 219 -7.27 -0.65 2.16
CA GLY A 219 -7.87 0.63 2.56
C GLY A 219 -8.09 0.74 4.07
N THR A 220 -8.54 -0.35 4.70
CA THR A 220 -8.76 -0.42 6.16
C THR A 220 -7.45 -0.26 6.93
N TYR A 221 -6.38 -0.93 6.50
CA TYR A 221 -5.04 -0.79 7.08
C TYR A 221 -4.53 0.66 7.01
N PHE A 222 -4.71 1.31 5.86
CA PHE A 222 -4.40 2.73 5.72
C PHE A 222 -5.18 3.60 6.71
N LEU A 223 -6.50 3.43 6.80
CA LEU A 223 -7.36 4.24 7.68
C LEU A 223 -7.01 4.05 9.16
N LEU A 224 -6.78 2.81 9.59
CA LEU A 224 -6.39 2.49 10.96
C LEU A 224 -5.03 3.11 11.30
N ALA A 225 -4.03 2.94 10.43
CA ALA A 225 -2.71 3.51 10.63
C ALA A 225 -2.76 5.05 10.67
N TRP A 226 -3.51 5.67 9.74
CA TRP A 226 -3.60 7.13 9.69
C TRP A 226 -4.31 7.69 10.93
N THR A 227 -5.38 7.06 11.37
CA THR A 227 -6.08 7.40 12.61
C THR A 227 -5.15 7.26 13.81
N PHE A 228 -4.50 6.10 13.96
CA PHE A 228 -3.58 5.82 15.06
C PHE A 228 -2.46 6.86 15.16
N VAL A 229 -1.80 7.17 14.05
CA VAL A 229 -0.71 8.15 14.03
C VAL A 229 -1.24 9.56 14.31
N THR A 230 -2.41 9.92 13.79
CA THR A 230 -3.01 11.24 14.01
C THR A 230 -3.43 11.45 15.47
N VAL A 231 -4.06 10.45 16.08
CA VAL A 231 -4.45 10.47 17.50
C VAL A 231 -3.22 10.55 18.39
N THR A 232 -2.24 9.67 18.17
CA THR A 232 -1.00 9.65 18.96
C THR A 232 -0.28 11.00 18.90
N HIS A 233 -0.15 11.57 17.71
CA HIS A 233 0.46 12.89 17.55
C HIS A 233 -0.32 14.00 18.27
N THR A 234 -1.66 13.94 18.27
CA THR A 234 -2.51 14.95 18.93
C THR A 234 -2.42 14.84 20.45
N VAL A 235 -2.43 13.62 20.99
CA VAL A 235 -2.29 13.36 22.43
C VAL A 235 -0.92 13.80 22.94
N LEU A 236 0.16 13.45 22.22
CA LEU A 236 1.51 13.87 22.59
C LEU A 236 1.65 15.39 22.65
N LEU A 237 1.11 16.12 21.65
CA LEU A 237 1.12 17.58 21.65
C LEU A 237 0.31 18.18 22.81
N ARG A 238 -0.84 17.57 23.15
CA ARG A 238 -1.66 18.03 24.27
C ARG A 238 -0.93 17.87 25.60
N ASN A 239 -0.28 16.72 25.82
CA ASN A 239 0.46 16.44 27.05
C ASN A 239 1.66 17.37 27.24
N MET A 240 2.36 17.73 26.16
CA MET A 240 3.48 18.69 26.22
C MET A 240 3.02 20.11 26.58
N ARG A 241 1.80 20.50 26.18
CA ARG A 241 1.24 21.81 26.55
C ARG A 241 0.85 21.84 28.02
N SER A 242 0.22 20.77 28.54
CA SER A 242 -0.17 20.70 29.96
C SER A 242 1.03 20.68 30.91
N THR A 243 2.17 20.08 30.55
CA THR A 243 3.37 20.13 31.39
C THR A 243 4.08 21.48 31.36
N GLY A 244 4.00 22.22 30.24
CA GLY A 244 4.57 23.57 30.15
C GLY A 244 3.75 24.66 30.85
N GLU A 245 2.46 24.44 31.11
CA GLU A 245 1.61 25.36 31.88
C GLU A 245 1.73 25.16 33.41
N MET A 246 2.30 24.05 33.87
CA MET A 246 2.51 23.75 35.29
C MET A 246 3.95 23.99 35.78
N SER A 247 4.84 24.48 34.92
CA SER A 247 6.23 24.83 35.23
C SER A 247 6.44 26.34 35.21
#